data_AF-A0A842T498-F1
#
_entry.id   AF-A0A842T498-F1
#
_cell.length_a   1.000
_cell.length_b   1.000
_cell.length_c   1.000
_cell.angle_alpha   90.00
_cell.angle_beta   90.00
_cell.angle_gamma   90.00
#
_symmetry.space_group_name_H-M   'P 1'
#
loop_
_entity.id
_entity.type
_entity.pdbx_description
1 polymer ?
#
loop_
_entity_poly.entity_id
_entity_poly.type
_entity_poly.pdbx_seq_one_letter_code
_entity_poly.pdbx_strand_id
1 'polypeptide(L)'
;MSFIFFLKNPYYKSLLLYLYLKEARKSLNRKVNKMINIWAILVSTIIYFALGALWYSPILFGNIWVKALGINMEDLEQKPIDFIGSAIAAFIATLFLALLLELVGTYDVFISLLVALIVGVGFVLSSGAYNVLYEGKDYIAYLIDGGYHIIALLITGLILGLWQV
;
A
#
# COMPACT_ATOMS: atom_id res chain seq x y z
N MET A 1 -31.64 -31.36 27.40
CA MET A 1 -32.17 -30.19 28.15
C MET A 1 -31.56 -28.95 27.50
N SER A 2 -32.36 -28.23 26.72
CA SER A 2 -31.95 -27.49 25.52
C SER A 2 -31.52 -26.04 25.81
N PHE A 3 -30.56 -25.54 25.02
CA PHE A 3 -30.05 -24.15 24.95
C PHE A 3 -31.14 -23.05 25.06
N ILE A 4 -32.36 -23.37 24.63
CA ILE A 4 -33.57 -22.52 24.73
C ILE A 4 -33.94 -22.17 26.19
N PHE A 5 -33.67 -23.05 27.15
CA PHE A 5 -33.91 -22.79 28.58
C PHE A 5 -33.02 -21.66 29.12
N PHE A 6 -31.75 -21.64 28.71
CA PHE A 6 -30.81 -20.58 29.09
C PHE A 6 -31.22 -19.21 28.53
N LEU A 7 -31.78 -19.15 27.32
CA LEU A 7 -32.24 -17.90 26.71
C LEU A 7 -33.51 -17.33 27.36
N LYS A 8 -34.35 -18.19 27.95
CA LYS A 8 -35.59 -17.77 28.64
C LYS A 8 -35.35 -17.31 30.08
N ASN A 9 -34.23 -17.66 30.67
CA ASN A 9 -33.91 -17.26 32.03
C ASN A 9 -33.29 -15.84 32.05
N PRO A 10 -33.89 -14.88 32.78
CA PRO A 10 -33.50 -13.47 32.72
C PRO A 10 -32.05 -13.23 33.18
N TYR A 11 -31.54 -14.03 34.11
CA TYR A 11 -30.16 -13.91 34.59
C TYR A 11 -29.15 -14.24 33.49
N TYR A 12 -29.31 -15.38 32.82
CA TYR A 12 -28.40 -15.78 31.73
C TYR A 12 -28.52 -14.85 30.52
N LYS A 13 -29.72 -14.35 30.20
CA LYS A 13 -29.92 -13.36 29.13
C LYS A 13 -29.15 -12.06 29.42
N SER A 14 -29.19 -11.57 30.66
CA SER A 14 -28.45 -10.37 31.06
C SER A 14 -26.93 -10.58 31.00
N LEU A 15 -26.43 -11.75 31.39
CA LEU A 15 -25.02 -12.10 31.32
C LEU A 15 -24.53 -12.22 29.88
N LEU A 16 -25.29 -12.89 29.00
CA LEU A 16 -24.97 -13.01 27.58
C LEU A 16 -24.96 -11.64 26.90
N LEU A 17 -25.94 -10.77 27.21
CA LEU A 17 -25.97 -9.41 26.71
C LEU A 17 -24.76 -8.60 27.20
N TYR A 18 -24.38 -8.72 28.48
CA TYR A 18 -23.20 -8.06 29.02
C TYR A 18 -21.91 -8.51 28.31
N LEU A 19 -21.73 -9.82 28.11
CA LEU A 19 -20.55 -10.35 27.40
C LEU A 19 -20.52 -9.89 25.95
N TYR A 20 -21.65 -9.93 25.26
CA TYR A 20 -21.77 -9.40 23.90
C TYR A 20 -21.41 -7.92 23.83
N LEU A 21 -21.97 -7.09 24.72
CA LEU A 21 -21.67 -5.65 24.78
C LEU A 21 -20.21 -5.37 25.14
N LYS A 22 -19.61 -6.17 26.03
CA LYS A 22 -18.19 -6.05 26.40
C LYS A 22 -17.28 -6.34 25.21
N GLU A 23 -17.57 -7.41 24.46
CA GLU A 23 -16.77 -7.77 23.28
C GLU A 23 -17.00 -6.78 22.13
N ALA A 24 -18.25 -6.36 21.89
CA ALA A 24 -18.60 -5.32 20.93
C ALA A 24 -17.88 -3.99 21.26
N ARG A 25 -17.89 -3.56 22.54
CA ARG A 25 -17.17 -2.36 23.00
C ARG A 25 -15.66 -2.48 22.81
N LYS A 26 -15.08 -3.65 23.09
CA LYS A 26 -13.65 -3.91 22.89
C LYS A 26 -13.28 -3.87 21.40
N SER A 27 -14.11 -4.45 20.53
CA SER A 27 -13.96 -4.36 19.08
C SER A 27 -14.07 -2.92 18.58
N LEU A 28 -15.03 -2.15 19.09
CA LEU A 28 -15.23 -0.75 18.74
C LEU A 28 -14.02 0.09 19.15
N ASN A 29 -13.54 -0.07 20.39
CA ASN A 29 -12.38 0.66 20.91
C ASN A 29 -11.08 0.33 20.16
N ARG A 30 -10.86 -0.92 19.74
CA ARG A 30 -9.69 -1.27 18.90
C ARG A 30 -9.73 -0.56 17.54
N LYS A 31 -10.91 -0.43 16.94
CA LYS A 31 -11.10 0.23 15.65
C LYS A 31 -10.95 1.75 15.76
N VAL A 32 -11.39 2.34 16.87
CA VAL A 32 -11.25 3.77 17.16
C VAL A 32 -9.80 4.16 17.48
N ASN A 33 -9.02 3.28 18.11
CA ASN A 33 -7.63 3.54 18.52
C ASN A 33 -6.59 3.26 17.43
N LYS A 34 -7.00 2.96 16.20
CA LYS A 34 -6.11 2.72 15.07
C LYS A 34 -6.72 3.36 13.84
N MET A 35 -6.52 4.66 13.70
CA MET A 35 -6.91 5.39 12.49
C MET A 35 -5.68 5.76 11.67
N ILE A 36 -5.88 5.99 10.38
CA ILE A 36 -4.78 6.38 9.52
C ILE A 36 -4.24 7.77 9.88
N ASN A 37 -2.91 7.88 9.95
CA ASN A 37 -2.25 9.16 10.16
C ASN A 37 -1.99 9.84 8.81
N ILE A 38 -2.56 11.02 8.60
CA ILE A 38 -2.30 11.82 7.39
C ILE A 38 -0.80 12.11 7.20
N TRP A 39 -0.05 12.27 8.29
CA TRP A 39 1.40 12.46 8.23
C TRP A 39 2.13 11.22 7.73
N ALA A 40 1.63 10.02 8.05
CA ALA A 40 2.20 8.78 7.52
C ALA A 40 2.02 8.69 5.99
N ILE A 41 0.89 9.17 5.46
CA ILE A 41 0.64 9.25 4.02
C ILE A 41 1.59 10.25 3.34
N LEU A 42 1.73 11.45 3.90
CA LEU A 42 2.61 12.49 3.35
C LEU A 42 4.09 12.08 3.38
N VAL A 43 4.56 11.51 4.49
CA VAL A 43 5.93 11.01 4.60
C VAL A 43 6.16 9.84 3.65
N SER A 44 5.20 8.91 3.54
CA SER A 44 5.30 7.83 2.56
C SER A 44 5.36 8.37 1.13
N THR A 45 4.61 9.41 0.81
CA THR A 45 4.64 10.07 -0.51
C THR A 45 6.04 10.59 -0.84
N ILE A 46 6.65 11.31 0.11
CA ILE A 46 8.01 11.86 -0.06
C ILE A 46 9.02 10.73 -0.26
N ILE A 47 8.94 9.67 0.55
CA ILE A 47 9.85 8.52 0.45
C ILE A 47 9.65 7.78 -0.87
N TYR A 48 8.41 7.58 -1.30
CA TYR A 48 8.08 6.95 -2.58
C TYR A 48 8.71 7.73 -3.74
N PHE A 49 8.50 9.04 -3.77
CA PHE A 49 9.04 9.92 -4.80
C PHE A 49 10.58 9.96 -4.78
N ALA A 50 11.19 10.13 -3.59
CA ALA A 50 12.64 10.14 -3.43
C ALA A 50 13.28 8.80 -3.81
N LEU A 51 12.60 7.69 -3.53
CA LEU A 51 13.04 6.37 -3.98
C LEU A 51 13.10 6.32 -5.50
N GLY A 52 12.15 6.93 -6.22
CA GLY A 52 12.20 7.01 -7.68
C GLY A 52 13.48 7.70 -8.18
N ALA A 53 13.82 8.85 -7.61
CA ALA A 53 15.06 9.57 -7.96
C ALA A 53 16.31 8.71 -7.73
N LEU A 54 16.36 7.93 -6.65
CA LEU A 54 17.47 7.02 -6.37
C LEU A 54 17.44 5.78 -7.31
N TRP A 55 16.27 5.19 -7.54
CA TRP A 55 16.07 3.96 -8.30
C TRP A 55 16.50 4.11 -9.77
N TYR A 56 16.12 5.23 -10.38
CA TYR A 56 16.46 5.56 -11.77
C TYR A 56 17.76 6.35 -11.90
N SER A 57 18.51 6.55 -10.81
CA SER A 57 19.84 7.16 -10.89
C SER A 57 20.88 6.19 -11.49
N PRO A 58 22.02 6.70 -11.98
CA PRO A 58 23.15 5.86 -12.41
C PRO A 58 23.73 4.96 -11.30
N ILE A 59 23.42 5.24 -10.02
CA ILE A 59 23.90 4.48 -8.86
C ILE A 59 23.17 3.15 -8.71
N LEU A 60 21.87 3.12 -9.06
CA LEU A 60 21.05 1.90 -9.02
C LEU A 60 20.77 1.39 -10.44
N PHE A 61 19.52 1.49 -10.90
CA PHE A 61 19.05 0.81 -12.10
C PHE A 61 19.00 1.71 -13.33
N GLY A 62 19.28 3.02 -13.21
CA GLY A 62 19.16 3.99 -14.30
C GLY A 62 19.91 3.58 -15.57
N ASN A 63 21.17 3.15 -15.44
CA ASN A 63 21.99 2.73 -16.59
C ASN A 63 21.43 1.49 -17.30
N ILE A 64 20.85 0.55 -16.53
CA ILE A 64 20.25 -0.67 -17.09
C ILE A 64 18.92 -0.31 -17.75
N TRP A 65 18.13 0.57 -17.12
CA TRP A 65 16.84 1.03 -17.59
C TRP A 65 16.94 1.78 -18.93
N VAL A 66 17.84 2.76 -19.05
CA VAL A 66 18.01 3.48 -20.33
C VAL A 66 18.51 2.59 -21.45
N LYS A 67 19.40 1.63 -21.14
CA LYS A 67 19.87 0.64 -22.11
C LYS A 67 18.73 -0.26 -22.59
N ALA A 68 17.84 -0.70 -21.69
CA ALA A 68 16.66 -1.48 -22.03
C ALA A 68 15.66 -0.68 -22.89
N LEU A 69 15.58 0.62 -22.68
CA LEU A 69 14.77 1.54 -23.48
C LEU A 69 15.42 1.92 -24.83
N GLY A 70 16.69 1.59 -25.05
CA GLY A 70 17.43 1.97 -26.26
C GLY A 70 17.72 3.47 -26.38
N ILE A 71 17.76 4.18 -25.24
CA ILE A 71 18.05 5.62 -25.16
C ILE A 71 19.30 5.87 -24.32
N ASN A 72 19.93 7.04 -24.46
CA ASN A 72 21.03 7.44 -23.58
C ASN A 72 20.51 8.24 -22.39
N MET A 73 21.17 8.10 -21.24
CA MET A 73 20.83 8.88 -20.03
C MET A 73 20.97 10.40 -20.26
N GLU A 74 21.90 10.80 -21.13
CA GLU A 74 22.16 12.20 -21.50
C GLU A 74 21.02 12.81 -22.32
N ASP A 75 20.21 11.98 -22.99
CA ASP A 75 19.07 12.41 -23.80
C ASP A 75 17.81 12.67 -22.95
N LEU A 76 17.86 12.32 -21.65
CA LEU A 76 16.75 12.52 -20.72
C LEU A 76 16.69 13.98 -20.25
N GLU A 77 15.83 14.76 -20.91
CA GLU A 77 15.48 16.09 -20.46
C GLU A 77 14.51 16.03 -19.26
N GLN A 78 14.92 16.59 -18.12
CA GLN A 78 14.08 16.64 -16.93
C GLN A 78 13.14 17.86 -17.00
N LYS A 79 11.84 17.62 -17.20
CA LYS A 79 10.85 18.71 -17.24
C LYS A 79 10.21 18.89 -15.86
N PRO A 80 9.97 20.14 -15.40
CA PRO A 80 9.28 20.38 -14.13
C PRO A 80 7.94 19.66 -14.00
N ILE A 81 7.23 19.48 -15.12
CA ILE A 81 5.94 18.77 -15.16
C ILE A 81 6.08 17.29 -14.81
N ASP A 82 7.20 16.64 -15.15
CA ASP A 82 7.43 15.22 -14.87
C ASP A 82 7.65 14.98 -13.38
N PHE A 83 8.33 15.91 -12.70
CA PHE A 83 8.51 15.88 -11.25
C PHE A 83 7.18 16.08 -10.51
N ILE A 84 6.39 17.09 -10.93
CA ILE A 84 5.08 17.35 -10.34
C ILE A 84 4.15 16.16 -10.57
N GLY A 85 4.12 15.62 -11.79
CA GLY A 85 3.34 14.44 -12.14
C GLY A 85 3.74 13.22 -11.30
N SER A 86 5.04 12.97 -11.13
CA SER A 86 5.55 11.87 -10.32
C SER A 86 5.24 12.01 -8.84
N ALA A 87 5.30 13.23 -8.28
CA ALA A 87 4.92 13.49 -6.90
C ALA A 87 3.41 13.29 -6.67
N ILE A 88 2.57 13.72 -7.62
CA ILE A 88 1.12 13.48 -7.58
C ILE A 88 0.82 11.98 -7.68
N ALA A 89 1.49 11.26 -8.59
CA ALA A 89 1.33 9.81 -8.74
C ALA A 89 1.72 9.07 -7.45
N ALA A 90 2.83 9.44 -6.82
CA ALA A 90 3.25 8.91 -5.52
C ALA A 90 2.22 9.20 -4.42
N PHE A 91 1.66 10.42 -4.38
CA PHE A 91 0.61 10.77 -3.42
C PHE A 91 -0.64 9.92 -3.62
N ILE A 92 -1.10 9.76 -4.86
CA ILE A 92 -2.25 8.92 -5.19
C ILE A 92 -2.00 7.48 -4.76
N ALA A 93 -0.84 6.89 -5.11
CA ALA A 93 -0.52 5.52 -4.76
C ALA A 93 -0.53 5.29 -3.24
N THR A 94 0.10 6.19 -2.48
CA THR A 94 0.16 6.08 -1.02
C THR A 94 -1.19 6.31 -0.35
N LEU A 95 -1.97 7.29 -0.83
CA LEU A 95 -3.34 7.55 -0.37
C LEU A 95 -4.25 6.35 -0.60
N PHE A 96 -4.23 5.75 -1.80
CA PHE A 96 -5.08 4.60 -2.11
C PHE A 96 -4.68 3.37 -1.32
N LEU A 97 -3.39 3.11 -1.11
CA LEU A 97 -2.97 2.03 -0.21
C LEU A 97 -3.47 2.28 1.21
N ALA A 98 -3.41 3.52 1.69
CA ALA A 98 -3.98 3.92 2.96
C ALA A 98 -5.50 3.63 3.05
N LEU A 99 -6.27 4.05 2.05
CA LEU A 99 -7.71 3.80 1.98
C LEU A 99 -8.03 2.30 1.93
N LEU A 100 -7.21 1.50 1.25
CA LEU A 100 -7.37 0.04 1.25
C LEU A 100 -7.16 -0.55 2.65
N LEU A 101 -6.19 -0.06 3.42
CA LEU A 101 -5.99 -0.52 4.81
C LEU A 101 -7.15 -0.12 5.74
N GLU A 102 -7.73 1.07 5.56
CA GLU A 102 -8.98 1.47 6.23
C GLU A 102 -10.12 0.48 5.91
N LEU A 103 -10.26 0.08 4.64
CA LEU A 103 -11.29 -0.88 4.21
C LEU A 103 -11.06 -2.28 4.77
N VAL A 104 -9.81 -2.75 4.83
CA VAL A 104 -9.45 -4.01 5.48
C VAL A 104 -9.72 -3.95 6.99
N GLY A 105 -9.66 -2.75 7.58
CA GLY A 105 -10.02 -2.50 8.98
C GLY A 105 -8.93 -2.91 9.97
N THR A 106 -7.69 -3.10 9.51
CA THR A 106 -6.53 -3.32 10.37
C THR A 106 -5.28 -2.70 9.77
N TYR A 107 -4.39 -2.28 10.66
CA TYR A 107 -3.09 -1.69 10.36
C TYR A 107 -1.93 -2.53 10.89
N ASP A 108 -2.20 -3.79 11.24
CA ASP A 108 -1.14 -4.72 11.58
C ASP A 108 -0.04 -4.72 10.51
N VAL A 109 1.22 -4.62 10.91
CA VAL A 109 2.35 -4.44 9.98
C VAL A 109 2.41 -5.58 8.95
N PHE A 110 2.15 -6.82 9.38
CA PHE A 110 2.16 -7.96 8.46
C PHE A 110 1.02 -7.86 7.45
N ILE A 111 -0.18 -7.48 7.89
CA ILE A 111 -1.32 -7.29 6.99
C ILE A 111 -1.08 -6.11 6.05
N SER A 112 -0.52 -4.99 6.52
CA SER A 112 -0.22 -3.83 5.70
C SER A 112 0.81 -4.15 4.61
N LEU A 113 1.85 -4.92 4.95
CA LEU A 113 2.82 -5.43 3.98
C LEU A 113 2.19 -6.40 2.99
N LEU A 114 1.32 -7.30 3.45
CA LEU A 114 0.63 -8.25 2.58
C LEU A 114 -0.30 -7.55 1.59
N VAL A 115 -1.08 -6.56 2.04
CA VAL A 115 -1.94 -5.74 1.18
C VAL A 115 -1.08 -4.97 0.17
N ALA A 116 0.02 -4.34 0.61
CA ALA A 116 0.94 -3.65 -0.28
C ALA A 116 1.54 -4.58 -1.35
N LEU A 117 1.92 -5.80 -0.95
CA LEU A 117 2.44 -6.82 -1.86
C LEU A 117 1.38 -7.27 -2.88
N ILE A 118 0.15 -7.53 -2.43
CA ILE A 118 -0.97 -7.93 -3.29
C ILE A 118 -1.29 -6.82 -4.29
N VAL A 119 -1.31 -5.56 -3.85
CA VAL A 119 -1.54 -4.41 -4.74
C VAL A 119 -0.38 -4.27 -5.73
N GLY A 120 0.87 -4.34 -5.25
CA GLY A 120 2.06 -4.26 -6.09
C GLY A 120 2.09 -5.36 -7.15
N VAL A 121 2.10 -6.62 -6.75
CA VAL A 121 2.14 -7.76 -7.68
C VAL A 121 0.86 -7.82 -8.53
N GLY A 122 -0.30 -7.66 -7.90
CA GLY A 122 -1.60 -7.86 -8.55
C GLY A 122 -1.95 -6.78 -9.56
N PHE A 123 -1.62 -5.51 -9.31
CA PHE A 123 -1.96 -4.40 -10.21
C PHE A 123 -0.76 -3.85 -10.98
N VAL A 124 0.41 -3.68 -10.36
CA VAL A 124 1.58 -3.10 -11.05
C VAL A 124 2.11 -4.08 -12.10
N LEU A 125 2.37 -5.33 -11.71
CA LEU A 125 2.90 -6.30 -12.68
C LEU A 125 1.87 -6.66 -13.74
N SER A 126 0.61 -6.87 -13.38
CA SER A 126 -0.42 -7.26 -14.36
C SER A 126 -0.68 -6.16 -15.39
N SER A 127 -0.73 -4.88 -14.97
CA SER A 127 -0.94 -3.76 -15.90
C SER A 127 0.26 -3.56 -16.82
N GLY A 128 1.48 -3.63 -16.29
CA GLY A 128 2.69 -3.48 -17.11
C GLY A 128 2.97 -4.69 -18.02
N ALA A 129 2.44 -5.88 -17.72
CA ALA A 129 2.63 -7.07 -18.56
C ALA A 129 2.08 -6.88 -19.97
N TYR A 130 0.97 -6.14 -20.13
CA TYR A 130 0.42 -5.81 -21.45
C TYR A 130 1.40 -4.99 -22.28
N ASN A 131 2.19 -4.12 -21.65
CA ASN A 131 3.19 -3.32 -22.34
C ASN A 131 4.31 -4.19 -22.92
N VAL A 132 4.69 -5.27 -22.24
CA VAL A 132 5.68 -6.23 -22.76
C VAL A 132 5.07 -7.12 -23.84
N LEU A 133 3.89 -7.66 -23.58
CA LEU A 133 3.26 -8.66 -24.44
C LEU A 133 2.72 -8.09 -25.76
N TYR A 134 2.20 -6.86 -25.74
CA TYR A 134 1.52 -6.26 -26.89
C TYR A 134 2.21 -5.01 -27.43
N GLU A 135 2.82 -4.18 -26.58
CA GLU A 135 3.52 -2.97 -27.03
C GLU A 135 5.00 -3.24 -27.36
N GLY A 136 5.49 -4.45 -27.09
CA GLY A 136 6.88 -4.86 -27.37
C GLY A 136 7.91 -4.15 -26.48
N LYS A 137 7.51 -3.61 -25.32
CA LYS A 137 8.45 -3.01 -24.38
C LYS A 137 9.42 -4.06 -23.85
N ASP A 138 10.65 -3.62 -23.59
CA ASP A 138 11.69 -4.48 -23.03
C ASP A 138 11.30 -4.97 -21.63
N TYR A 139 11.45 -6.27 -21.40
CA TYR A 139 11.03 -6.91 -20.15
C TYR A 139 11.89 -6.47 -18.96
N ILE A 140 13.15 -6.05 -19.18
CA ILE A 140 14.05 -5.55 -18.14
C ILE A 140 13.56 -4.17 -17.68
N ALA A 141 13.22 -3.28 -18.61
CA ALA A 141 12.63 -1.99 -18.26
C ALA A 141 11.34 -2.17 -17.45
N TYR A 142 10.47 -3.08 -17.89
CA TYR A 142 9.26 -3.44 -17.15
C TYR A 142 9.53 -3.96 -15.73
N LEU A 143 10.52 -4.84 -15.54
CA LEU A 143 10.86 -5.36 -14.21
C LEU A 143 11.47 -4.28 -13.31
N ILE A 144 12.25 -3.35 -13.86
CA ILE A 144 12.79 -2.22 -13.12
C ILE A 144 11.66 -1.29 -12.65
N ASP A 145 10.73 -0.97 -13.55
CA ASP A 145 9.59 -0.10 -13.26
C ASP A 145 8.61 -0.75 -12.27
N GLY A 146 8.27 -2.01 -12.50
CA GLY A 146 7.43 -2.79 -11.60
C GLY A 146 8.07 -2.98 -10.23
N GLY A 147 9.37 -3.28 -10.20
CA GLY A 147 10.15 -3.45 -8.97
C GLY A 147 10.18 -2.18 -8.13
N TYR A 148 10.38 -1.02 -8.74
CA TYR A 148 10.31 0.29 -8.07
C TYR A 148 8.98 0.44 -7.33
N HIS A 149 7.87 0.29 -8.03
CA HIS A 149 6.55 0.49 -7.45
C HIS A 149 6.23 -0.53 -6.36
N ILE A 150 6.62 -1.80 -6.51
CA ILE A 150 6.42 -2.83 -5.48
C ILE A 150 7.19 -2.47 -4.21
N ILE A 151 8.48 -2.13 -4.31
CA ILE A 151 9.29 -1.78 -3.15
C ILE A 151 8.77 -0.50 -2.49
N ALA A 152 8.40 0.51 -3.28
CA ALA A 152 7.83 1.75 -2.78
C ALA A 152 6.49 1.52 -2.03
N LEU A 153 5.63 0.65 -2.55
CA LEU A 153 4.38 0.25 -1.88
C LEU A 153 4.65 -0.55 -0.61
N LEU A 154 5.63 -1.45 -0.59
CA LEU A 154 6.02 -2.18 0.63
C LEU A 154 6.53 -1.24 1.72
N ILE A 155 7.37 -0.27 1.37
CA ILE A 155 7.83 0.78 2.31
C ILE A 155 6.64 1.59 2.82
N THR A 156 5.70 1.96 1.94
CA THR A 156 4.46 2.65 2.32
C THR A 156 3.63 1.81 3.29
N GLY A 157 3.40 0.53 2.99
CA GLY A 157 2.66 -0.38 3.86
C GLY A 157 3.33 -0.57 5.23
N LEU A 158 4.66 -0.61 5.26
CA LEU A 158 5.42 -0.63 6.51
C LEU A 158 5.19 0.64 7.34
N ILE A 159 5.30 1.82 6.72
CA ILE A 159 5.11 3.11 7.40
C ILE A 159 3.69 3.24 7.93
N LEU A 160 2.68 2.96 7.10
CA LEU A 160 1.27 3.01 7.49
C LEU A 160 0.95 1.99 8.59
N GLY A 161 1.57 0.81 8.55
CA GLY A 161 1.42 -0.20 9.59
C GLY A 161 2.10 0.16 10.91
N LEU A 162 3.20 0.92 10.89
CA LEU A 162 3.93 1.33 12.10
C LEU A 162 3.40 2.64 12.70
N TRP A 163 2.80 3.52 11.89
CA TRP A 163 2.46 4.88 12.30
C TRP A 163 0.96 5.14 12.26
N GLN A 164 0.25 4.51 13.19
CA GLN A 164 -1.18 4.70 13.47
C GLN A 164 -1.38 5.87 14.46
N VAL A 165 -2.57 6.47 14.45
CA VAL A 165 -3.02 7.44 15.48
C VAL A 165 -3.86 6.73 16.54
#